data_AF-X0A7S6-F1
#
_entry.id   AF-X0A7S6-F1
#
_cell.length_a   1.000
_cell.length_b   1.000
_cell.length_c   1.000
_cell.angle_alpha   90.00
_cell.angle_beta   90.00
_cell.angle_gamma   90.00
#
_symmetry.space_group_name_H-M   'P 1'
#
loop_
_entity.id
_entity.type
_entity.pdbx_description
1 polymer ?
#
loop_
_entity_poly.entity_id
_entity_poly.type
_entity_poly.pdbx_seq_one_letter_code
_entity_poly.pdbx_strand_id
1 'polypeptide(L)'
;MNLKTFLVGSLSLFGHSEGAASPPTLSLPWGPYQAKPLAWDKQIYLFENVRFGSKPVRFGASSFPSGPGESVPDNTDCLQVNPQVLSNAPGGKTPLGDPNRDFGPDNFEAAKAPDWNGNEDCLFLDVYVPRSVFDNPGSKPLPVTVWFY
;
A
#
# COMPACT_ATOMS: atom_id res chain seq x y z
N MET A 1 55.85 -50.05 -18.50
CA MET A 1 54.97 -49.70 -17.37
C MET A 1 54.71 -48.21 -17.45
N ASN A 2 53.54 -47.75 -17.90
CA ASN A 2 53.09 -46.35 -17.83
C ASN A 2 51.60 -46.28 -18.18
N LEU A 3 50.75 -46.26 -17.15
CA LEU A 3 49.31 -46.09 -17.28
C LEU A 3 48.96 -44.64 -16.93
N LYS A 4 48.51 -43.86 -17.91
CA LYS A 4 48.03 -42.49 -17.71
C LYS A 4 46.55 -42.53 -17.35
N THR A 5 46.24 -42.24 -16.09
CA THR A 5 44.87 -42.10 -15.59
C THR A 5 44.36 -40.69 -15.93
N PHE A 6 43.31 -40.58 -16.74
CA PHE A 6 42.56 -39.34 -16.94
C PHE A 6 41.44 -39.25 -15.90
N LEU A 7 41.45 -38.20 -15.08
CA LEU A 7 40.40 -37.88 -14.11
C LEU A 7 39.34 -37.02 -14.82
N VAL A 8 38.16 -37.59 -15.08
CA VAL A 8 37.01 -36.83 -15.57
C VAL A 8 36.31 -36.22 -14.35
N GLY A 9 36.47 -34.91 -14.17
CA GLY A 9 35.75 -34.16 -13.15
C GLY A 9 34.34 -33.82 -13.63
N SER A 10 33.33 -34.45 -13.06
CA SER A 10 31.92 -34.09 -13.28
C SER A 10 31.62 -32.78 -12.55
N LEU A 11 31.38 -31.70 -13.30
CA LEU A 11 30.76 -30.48 -12.76
C LEU A 11 29.27 -30.76 -12.49
N SER A 12 28.93 -31.02 -11.23
CA SER A 12 27.55 -30.99 -10.78
C SER A 12 27.07 -29.54 -10.76
N LEU A 13 26.30 -29.14 -11.77
CA LEU A 13 25.51 -27.91 -11.73
C LEU A 13 24.40 -28.11 -10.68
N PHE A 14 24.65 -27.66 -9.45
CA PHE A 14 23.60 -27.45 -8.48
C PHE A 14 22.73 -26.30 -9.01
N GLY A 15 21.56 -26.63 -9.55
CA GLY A 15 20.53 -25.63 -9.81
C GLY A 15 20.22 -24.90 -8.52
N HIS A 16 20.61 -23.62 -8.43
CA HIS A 16 20.06 -22.73 -7.41
C HIS A 16 18.58 -22.57 -7.73
N SER A 17 17.75 -23.36 -7.06
CA SER A 17 16.37 -22.96 -6.84
C SER A 17 16.43 -21.71 -5.97
N GLU A 18 16.32 -20.52 -6.57
CA GLU A 18 15.88 -19.32 -5.85
C GLU A 18 14.51 -19.65 -5.27
N GLY A 19 14.48 -20.17 -4.05
CA GLY A 19 13.26 -20.23 -3.26
C GLY A 19 12.78 -18.78 -3.16
N ALA A 20 11.63 -18.49 -3.78
CA ALA A 20 11.06 -17.15 -3.77
C ALA A 20 11.00 -16.66 -2.32
N ALA A 21 11.87 -15.72 -1.97
CA ALA A 21 11.87 -15.14 -0.64
C ALA A 21 10.49 -14.55 -0.38
N SER A 22 9.90 -14.86 0.78
CA SER A 22 8.61 -14.32 1.17
C SER A 22 8.68 -12.78 1.16
N PRO A 23 7.62 -12.07 0.72
CA PRO A 23 7.58 -10.62 0.76
C PRO A 23 7.88 -10.08 2.17
N PRO A 24 8.51 -8.90 2.28
CA PRO A 24 8.88 -8.32 3.56
C PRO A 24 7.66 -8.00 4.42
N THR A 25 7.85 -8.02 5.74
CA THR A 25 6.83 -7.68 6.73
C THR A 25 7.24 -6.43 7.50
N LEU A 26 6.34 -5.45 7.55
CA LEU A 26 6.44 -4.26 8.41
C LEU A 26 5.87 -4.62 9.78
N SER A 27 6.70 -4.57 10.82
CA SER A 27 6.28 -4.87 12.20
C SER A 27 6.03 -3.58 12.97
N LEU A 28 4.77 -3.32 13.32
CA LEU A 28 4.36 -2.21 14.19
C LEU A 28 3.94 -2.74 15.57
N PRO A 29 3.93 -1.92 16.63
CA PRO A 29 3.49 -2.34 17.97
C PRO A 29 2.09 -2.95 18.01
N TRP A 30 1.23 -2.60 17.06
CA TRP A 30 -0.15 -3.06 16.93
C TRP A 30 -0.37 -4.06 15.79
N GLY A 31 0.66 -4.57 15.13
CA GLY A 31 0.51 -5.67 14.20
C GLY A 31 1.55 -5.75 13.09
N PRO A 32 1.74 -6.95 12.51
CA PRO A 32 2.52 -7.13 11.30
C PRO A 32 1.69 -6.81 10.04
N TYR A 33 2.32 -6.17 9.07
CA TYR A 33 1.76 -5.89 7.75
C TYR A 33 2.67 -6.49 6.68
N GLN A 34 2.19 -7.54 6.01
CA GLN A 34 2.96 -8.17 4.94
C GLN A 34 2.81 -7.39 3.63
N ALA A 35 3.92 -7.13 2.96
CA ALA A 35 3.89 -6.51 1.65
C ALA A 35 3.33 -7.46 0.58
N LYS A 36 2.77 -6.87 -0.48
CA LYS A 36 2.52 -7.54 -1.75
C LYS A 36 3.26 -6.82 -2.88
N PRO A 37 3.66 -7.51 -3.96
CA PRO A 37 4.07 -6.84 -5.19
C PRO A 37 2.96 -5.92 -5.69
N LEU A 38 3.28 -4.68 -6.05
CA LEU A 38 2.31 -3.81 -6.70
C LEU A 38 1.92 -4.41 -8.06
N ALA A 39 0.62 -4.41 -8.38
CA ALA A 39 0.08 -5.17 -9.50
C ALA A 39 0.66 -4.75 -10.86
N TRP A 40 0.86 -3.44 -11.06
CA TRP A 40 1.33 -2.85 -12.31
C TRP A 40 2.84 -2.52 -12.31
N ASP A 41 3.49 -2.55 -11.16
CA ASP A 41 4.95 -2.43 -11.04
C ASP A 41 5.50 -3.39 -9.98
N LYS A 42 6.02 -4.52 -10.44
CA LYS A 42 6.59 -5.54 -9.54
C LYS A 42 7.90 -5.09 -8.89
N GLN A 43 8.49 -3.93 -9.23
CA GLN A 43 9.64 -3.36 -8.52
C GLN A 43 9.24 -2.58 -7.28
N ILE A 44 7.95 -2.52 -6.95
CA ILE A 44 7.42 -1.86 -5.76
C ILE A 44 6.76 -2.91 -4.85
N TYR A 45 7.06 -2.83 -3.57
CA TYR A 45 6.28 -3.46 -2.51
C TYR A 45 5.23 -2.48 -2.00
N LEU A 46 3.99 -2.95 -1.95
CA LEU A 46 2.85 -2.25 -1.38
C LEU A 46 2.51 -2.87 -0.03
N PHE A 47 2.55 -2.06 1.02
CA PHE A 47 1.91 -2.34 2.29
C PHE A 47 0.57 -1.61 2.29
N GLU A 48 -0.50 -2.35 2.06
CA GLU A 48 -1.85 -1.79 1.89
C GLU A 48 -2.59 -1.75 3.23
N ASN A 49 -3.42 -0.72 3.43
CA ASN A 49 -4.27 -0.56 4.60
C ASN A 49 -3.50 -0.71 5.94
N VAL A 50 -2.33 -0.07 6.03
CA VAL A 50 -1.56 0.02 7.27
C VAL A 50 -2.29 0.97 8.22
N ARG A 51 -2.76 0.44 9.34
CA ARG A 51 -3.45 1.24 10.37
C ARG A 51 -2.46 2.18 11.02
N PHE A 52 -2.77 3.48 11.04
CA PHE A 52 -1.96 4.49 11.75
C PHE A 52 -2.67 5.08 12.96
N GLY A 53 -3.98 4.82 13.13
CA GLY A 53 -4.76 5.24 14.29
C GLY A 53 -5.82 4.21 14.70
N SER A 54 -6.17 4.22 15.99
CA SER A 54 -7.35 3.54 16.51
C SER A 54 -8.60 4.04 15.79
N LYS A 55 -9.67 3.25 15.80
CA LYS A 55 -11.00 3.73 15.40
C LYS A 55 -11.29 5.09 16.07
N PRO A 56 -11.52 6.16 15.29
CA PRO A 56 -11.78 7.49 15.83
C PRO A 56 -12.95 7.51 16.81
N VAL A 57 -12.76 8.23 17.91
CA VAL A 57 -13.89 8.73 18.71
C VAL A 57 -14.37 10.00 18.04
N ARG A 58 -15.67 10.10 17.72
CA ARG A 58 -16.25 11.29 17.08
C ARG A 58 -15.86 12.55 17.85
N PHE A 59 -15.25 13.50 17.14
CA PHE A 59 -14.79 14.79 17.67
C PHE A 59 -13.72 14.68 18.78
N GLY A 60 -13.15 13.49 18.99
CA GLY A 60 -11.99 13.28 19.85
C GLY A 60 -10.69 13.38 19.07
N ALA A 61 -9.58 13.50 19.80
CA ALA A 61 -8.26 13.36 19.19
C ALA A 61 -8.01 11.90 18.77
N SER A 62 -7.27 11.72 17.68
CA SER A 62 -6.78 10.40 17.28
C SER A 62 -5.81 9.83 18.31
N SER A 63 -5.77 8.50 18.40
CA SER A 63 -4.82 7.76 19.24
C SER A 63 -4.20 6.63 18.43
N PHE A 64 -3.03 6.14 18.85
CA PHE A 64 -2.45 4.93 18.26
C PHE A 64 -3.32 3.70 18.55
N PRO A 65 -3.30 2.67 17.69
CA PRO A 65 -4.00 1.42 17.95
C PRO A 65 -3.53 0.74 19.23
N SER A 66 -4.47 0.11 19.95
CA SER A 66 -4.21 -0.47 21.28
C SER A 66 -3.49 -1.83 21.25
N GLY A 67 -3.47 -2.51 20.10
CA GLY A 67 -2.78 -3.78 19.91
C GLY A 67 -3.21 -4.52 18.64
N PRO A 68 -2.62 -5.70 18.38
CA PRO A 68 -3.01 -6.55 17.26
C PRO A 68 -4.44 -7.09 17.44
N GLY A 69 -5.20 -7.16 16.34
CA GLY A 69 -6.53 -7.78 16.32
C GLY A 69 -7.68 -6.86 15.86
N GLU A 70 -7.42 -5.60 15.56
CA GLU A 70 -8.42 -4.74 14.91
C GLU A 70 -8.57 -5.15 13.44
N SER A 71 -9.76 -5.59 13.03
CA SER A 71 -10.06 -5.94 11.65
C SER A 71 -9.92 -4.72 10.73
N VAL A 72 -9.47 -4.95 9.50
CA VAL A 72 -9.58 -3.96 8.42
C VAL A 72 -11.00 -4.05 7.86
N PRO A 73 -11.78 -2.94 7.81
CA PRO A 73 -13.09 -2.95 7.19
C PRO A 73 -13.01 -3.10 5.67
N ASP A 74 -14.10 -3.53 5.04
CA ASP A 74 -14.18 -3.69 3.57
C ASP A 74 -13.92 -2.39 2.79
N ASN A 75 -14.24 -1.25 3.41
CA ASN A 75 -13.90 0.09 2.93
C ASN A 75 -13.20 0.87 4.05
N THR A 76 -11.99 1.36 3.76
CA THR A 76 -11.13 2.14 4.66
C THR A 76 -11.19 3.64 4.40
N ASP A 77 -12.00 4.09 3.44
CA ASP A 77 -12.25 5.51 3.20
C ASP A 77 -13.09 6.11 4.31
N CYS A 78 -12.78 7.36 4.68
CA CYS A 78 -13.56 8.08 5.68
C CYS A 78 -14.97 8.44 5.17
N LEU A 79 -15.86 8.73 6.12
CA LEU A 79 -17.16 9.32 5.81
C LEU A 79 -16.98 10.62 5.02
N GLN A 80 -17.53 10.65 3.80
CA GLN A 80 -17.56 11.82 2.93
C GLN A 80 -18.97 12.05 2.42
N VAL A 81 -19.23 13.28 1.98
CA VAL A 81 -20.47 13.66 1.31
C VAL A 81 -20.23 13.66 -0.20
N ASN A 82 -21.22 13.25 -0.99
CA ASN A 82 -21.15 13.45 -2.44
C ASN A 82 -21.32 14.95 -2.74
N PRO A 83 -20.30 15.66 -3.25
CA PRO A 83 -20.40 17.09 -3.52
C PRO A 83 -21.41 17.42 -4.62
N GLN A 84 -21.71 16.49 -5.54
CA GLN A 84 -22.64 16.72 -6.65
C GLN A 84 -24.09 16.95 -6.21
N VAL A 85 -24.47 16.46 -5.01
CA VAL A 85 -25.82 16.64 -4.48
C VAL A 85 -25.94 17.88 -3.59
N LEU A 86 -24.86 18.64 -3.41
CA LEU A 86 -24.84 19.84 -2.57
C LEU A 86 -25.07 21.10 -3.41
N SER A 87 -26.00 21.96 -2.99
CA SER A 87 -26.20 23.27 -3.62
C SER A 87 -24.96 24.17 -3.50
N ASN A 88 -24.14 23.96 -2.47
CA ASN A 88 -22.89 24.70 -2.19
C ASN A 88 -21.79 23.71 -1.80
N ALA A 89 -21.23 23.00 -2.78
CA ALA A 89 -20.17 22.02 -2.54
C ALA A 89 -18.88 22.68 -2.00
N PRO A 90 -18.14 22.02 -1.09
CA PRO A 90 -16.77 22.39 -0.76
C PRO A 90 -15.90 22.47 -2.04
N GLY A 91 -15.06 23.50 -2.13
CA GLY A 91 -14.28 23.78 -3.36
C GLY A 91 -15.02 24.63 -4.40
N GLY A 92 -16.30 24.97 -4.18
CA GLY A 92 -17.05 25.89 -5.03
C GLY A 92 -17.20 25.36 -6.46
N LYS A 93 -16.71 26.11 -7.46
CA LYS A 93 -16.76 25.73 -8.88
C LYS A 93 -15.69 24.71 -9.29
N THR A 94 -14.76 24.40 -8.38
CA THR A 94 -13.67 23.44 -8.61
C THR A 94 -13.59 22.52 -7.39
N PRO A 95 -14.53 21.58 -7.23
CA PRO A 95 -14.46 20.61 -6.15
C PRO A 95 -13.14 19.84 -6.23
N LEU A 96 -12.51 19.59 -5.07
CA LEU A 96 -11.41 18.65 -4.98
C LEU A 96 -11.99 17.26 -5.33
N GLY A 97 -11.59 16.74 -6.48
CA GLY A 97 -12.05 15.47 -7.02
C GLY A 97 -11.02 14.37 -6.84
N ASP A 98 -11.48 13.11 -6.92
CA ASP A 98 -10.61 11.95 -7.13
C ASP A 98 -9.77 12.17 -8.42
N PRO A 99 -8.43 12.16 -8.35
CA PRO A 99 -7.58 12.36 -9.53
C PRO A 99 -7.73 11.26 -10.60
N ASN A 100 -8.39 10.15 -10.28
CA ASN A 100 -8.73 9.07 -11.23
C ASN A 100 -10.15 9.14 -11.77
N ARG A 101 -10.95 10.13 -11.34
CA ARG A 101 -12.26 10.40 -11.94
C ARG A 101 -12.15 11.74 -12.61
N ASP A 102 -12.41 11.78 -13.90
CA ASP A 102 -12.36 12.99 -14.72
C ASP A 102 -13.33 14.07 -14.18
N PHE A 103 -12.92 14.82 -13.16
CA PHE A 103 -13.52 16.08 -12.75
C PHE A 103 -12.94 17.20 -13.63
N GLY A 104 -12.87 16.96 -14.95
CA GLY A 104 -12.64 18.00 -15.93
C GLY A 104 -13.81 18.99 -15.92
N PRO A 105 -13.58 20.28 -16.22
CA PRO A 105 -14.62 21.31 -16.26
C PRO A 105 -15.76 21.02 -17.25
N ASP A 106 -15.58 20.03 -18.11
CA ASP A 106 -16.40 19.61 -19.24
C ASP A 106 -17.24 18.33 -18.96
N ASN A 107 -17.02 17.65 -17.82
CA ASN A 107 -17.47 16.27 -17.61
C ASN A 107 -18.35 16.08 -16.35
N PHE A 108 -18.91 17.16 -15.81
CA PHE A 108 -19.62 17.16 -14.52
C PHE A 108 -20.87 16.23 -14.47
N GLU A 109 -21.37 15.80 -15.63
CA GLU A 109 -22.58 14.99 -15.79
C GLU A 109 -22.34 13.46 -15.82
N ALA A 110 -21.09 12.98 -15.94
CA ALA A 110 -20.84 11.59 -16.32
C ALA A 110 -20.51 10.60 -15.18
N ALA A 111 -20.38 11.04 -13.94
CA ALA A 111 -20.14 10.13 -12.83
C ALA A 111 -21.20 10.37 -11.75
N LYS A 112 -22.34 9.67 -11.84
CA LYS A 112 -23.14 9.41 -10.63
C LYS A 112 -22.16 8.79 -9.64
N ALA A 113 -21.73 9.57 -8.64
CA ALA A 113 -20.85 9.03 -7.62
C ALA A 113 -21.52 7.74 -7.11
N PRO A 114 -20.80 6.61 -7.00
CA PRO A 114 -21.34 5.42 -6.39
C PRO A 114 -21.97 5.80 -5.04
N ASP A 115 -22.94 5.03 -4.56
CA ASP A 115 -23.41 5.19 -3.19
C ASP A 115 -22.19 5.10 -2.26
N TRP A 116 -21.73 6.25 -1.77
CA TRP A 116 -20.47 6.36 -1.03
C TRP A 116 -20.66 5.70 0.33
N ASN A 117 -19.97 4.59 0.57
CA ASN A 117 -20.08 3.80 1.79
C ASN A 117 -18.82 3.92 2.67
N GLY A 118 -18.37 5.15 2.91
CA GLY A 118 -17.26 5.42 3.82
C GLY A 118 -17.52 4.87 5.23
N ASN A 119 -16.45 4.65 5.98
CA ASN A 119 -16.46 4.12 7.33
C ASN A 119 -15.92 5.16 8.32
N GLU A 120 -16.34 5.07 9.59
CA GLU A 120 -15.69 5.85 10.65
C GLU A 120 -14.34 5.25 11.05
N ASP A 121 -14.20 3.94 10.92
CA ASP A 121 -12.93 3.26 11.07
C ASP A 121 -12.13 3.38 9.76
N CYS A 122 -11.44 4.51 9.59
CA CYS A 122 -10.82 4.90 8.32
C CYS A 122 -9.37 5.42 8.44
N LEU A 123 -8.72 5.27 9.61
CA LEU A 123 -7.35 5.75 9.82
C LEU A 123 -6.29 4.75 9.32
N PHE A 124 -6.24 4.62 8.00
CA PHE A 124 -5.32 3.74 7.27
C PHE A 124 -4.52 4.52 6.23
N LEU A 125 -3.35 3.99 5.89
CA LEU A 125 -2.52 4.49 4.81
C LEU A 125 -1.90 3.33 4.03
N ASP A 126 -1.48 3.61 2.82
CA ASP A 126 -0.67 2.70 2.02
C ASP A 126 0.79 3.16 1.99
N VAL A 127 1.71 2.20 2.03
CA VAL A 127 3.15 2.47 1.91
C VAL A 127 3.70 1.78 0.67
N TYR A 128 4.30 2.57 -0.22
CA TYR A 128 4.93 2.11 -1.45
C TYR A 128 6.45 2.18 -1.28
N VAL A 129 7.13 1.03 -1.37
CA VAL A 129 8.57 0.93 -1.12
C VAL A 129 9.26 0.25 -2.31
N PRO A 130 10.29 0.86 -2.91
CA PRO A 130 11.09 0.18 -3.93
C PRO A 130 11.70 -1.11 -3.38
N ARG A 131 11.60 -2.21 -4.14
CA ARG A 131 12.15 -3.52 -3.77
C ARG A 131 13.63 -3.49 -3.45
N SER A 132 14.37 -2.64 -4.15
CA SER A 132 15.82 -2.47 -3.99
C SER A 132 16.24 -2.13 -2.55
N VAL A 133 15.34 -1.60 -1.71
CA VAL A 133 15.58 -1.38 -0.26
C VAL A 133 15.77 -2.69 0.49
N PHE A 134 15.04 -3.74 0.10
CA PHE A 134 15.10 -5.05 0.75
C PHE A 134 16.16 -5.94 0.12
N ASP A 135 16.37 -5.82 -1.19
CA ASP A 135 17.33 -6.63 -1.94
C ASP A 135 18.80 -6.24 -1.63
N ASN A 136 19.03 -5.01 -1.13
CA ASN A 136 20.37 -4.49 -0.81
C ASN A 136 20.49 -4.15 0.68
N PRO A 137 20.71 -5.15 1.56
CA PRO A 137 20.90 -4.90 2.98
C PRO A 137 22.07 -3.92 3.21
N GLY A 138 21.79 -2.83 3.95
CA GLY A 138 22.75 -1.75 4.19
C GLY A 138 22.60 -0.52 3.28
N SER A 139 21.57 -0.48 2.41
CA SER A 139 21.22 0.74 1.68
C SER A 139 20.94 1.91 2.62
N LYS A 140 21.30 3.13 2.21
CA LYS A 140 20.98 4.35 2.96
C LYS A 140 19.46 4.49 3.11
N PRO A 141 18.96 5.08 4.22
CA PRO A 141 17.55 5.43 4.33
C PRO A 141 17.09 6.26 3.14
N LEU A 142 15.91 5.94 2.61
CA LEU A 142 15.31 6.66 1.50
C LEU A 142 14.54 7.89 2.01
N PRO A 143 14.41 8.95 1.20
CA PRO A 143 13.44 10.01 1.46
C PRO A 143 12.01 9.43 1.44
N VAL A 144 11.15 9.96 2.31
CA VAL A 144 9.75 9.59 2.41
C VAL A 144 8.89 10.76 1.93
N THR A 145 7.96 10.49 1.02
CA THR A 145 6.94 11.46 0.59
C THR A 145 5.60 11.01 1.16
N VAL A 146 4.90 11.92 1.84
CA VAL A 146 3.57 11.67 2.41
C VAL A 146 2.56 12.47 1.61
N TRP A 147 1.64 11.78 0.94
CA TRP A 147 0.58 12.40 0.13
C TRP A 147 -0.67 12.62 0.99
N PHE A 148 -1.20 13.84 0.92
CA PHE A 148 -2.49 14.22 1.50
C PHE A 148 -3.39 14.65 0.35
N TYR A 149 -4.56 14.02 0.21
CA TYR A 149 -5.56 14.35 -0.80
C TYR A 149 -6.63 15.28 -0.27
#